data_AF-A0A444HC56-F1
#
_entry.id   AF-A0A444HC56-F1
#
_cell.length_a   1.000
_cell.length_b   1.000
_cell.length_c   1.000
_cell.angle_alpha   90.00
_cell.angle_beta   90.00
_cell.angle_gamma   90.00
#
_symmetry.space_group_name_H-M   'P 1'
#
loop_
_entity.id
_entity.type
_entity.pdbx_description
1 polymer ?
#
loop_
_entity_poly.entity_id
_entity_poly.type
_entity_poly.pdbx_seq_one_letter_code
_entity_poly.pdbx_strand_id
1 'polypeptide(L)'
;MEATKDQKRLIHINTANRDIKEEFVQWATDDNKKISCDDLSFDEANKILVHIGQKPHKLAFRAKFDKTNPRHKYILSLCIQRGMSHRSGKYGYIADLDALNEWMHSNKCPVQKRLMDMDNDELSTFIGALEGMTLSKYKKPKTAKK
;
A
#
# COMPACT_ATOMS: atom_id res chain seq x y z
N MET A 1 -5.08 -4.06 6.99
CA MET A 1 -5.76 -2.77 6.81
C MET A 1 -7.24 -3.05 6.62
N GLU A 2 -8.06 -2.47 7.48
CA GLU A 2 -9.52 -2.56 7.38
C GLU A 2 -10.04 -1.66 6.26
N ALA A 3 -11.25 -1.96 5.77
CA ALA A 3 -11.92 -1.15 4.76
C ALA A 3 -12.18 0.29 5.24
N THR A 4 -11.98 1.26 4.36
CA THR A 4 -12.18 2.69 4.63
C THR A 4 -13.68 2.98 4.79
N LYS A 5 -14.04 3.96 5.65
CA LYS A 5 -15.43 4.39 5.83
C LYS A 5 -16.13 4.74 4.50
N ASP A 6 -15.41 5.37 3.57
CA ASP A 6 -15.94 5.69 2.24
C ASP A 6 -16.21 4.45 1.38
N GLN A 7 -15.36 3.41 1.46
CA GLN A 7 -15.60 2.15 0.74
C GLN A 7 -16.85 1.46 1.27
N LYS A 8 -16.99 1.37 2.60
CA LYS A 8 -18.17 0.81 3.26
C LYS A 8 -19.45 1.56 2.85
N ARG A 9 -19.39 2.89 2.79
CA ARG A 9 -20.50 3.74 2.34
C ARG A 9 -20.86 3.49 0.87
N LEU A 10 -19.88 3.39 -0.02
CA LEU A 10 -20.11 3.15 -1.45
C LEU A 10 -20.75 1.78 -1.71
N ILE A 11 -20.27 0.73 -1.02
CA ILE A 11 -20.88 -0.60 -1.09
C ILE A 11 -22.34 -0.52 -0.61
N HIS A 12 -22.59 0.17 0.50
CA HIS A 12 -23.95 0.30 1.06
C HIS A 12 -24.91 1.10 0.16
N ILE A 13 -24.44 2.12 -0.55
CA ILE A 13 -25.27 2.90 -1.49
C ILE A 13 -25.62 2.08 -2.74
N ASN A 14 -24.67 1.30 -3.27
CA ASN A 14 -24.90 0.52 -4.48
C ASN A 14 -25.56 -0.84 -4.25
N THR A 15 -25.69 -1.28 -2.99
CA THR A 15 -26.39 -2.51 -2.64
C THR A 15 -27.68 -2.15 -1.89
N ALA A 16 -28.80 -2.08 -2.62
CA ALA A 16 -30.09 -1.72 -2.05
C ALA A 16 -30.65 -2.77 -1.07
N ASN A 17 -30.31 -4.05 -1.26
CA ASN A 17 -30.77 -5.15 -0.42
C ASN A 17 -29.65 -5.66 0.50
N ARG A 18 -30.04 -6.00 1.74
CA ARG A 18 -29.13 -6.53 2.75
C ARG A 18 -28.49 -7.87 2.34
N ASP A 19 -29.26 -8.77 1.74
CA ASP A 19 -28.79 -10.11 1.39
C ASP A 19 -27.72 -10.07 0.28
N ILE A 20 -27.92 -9.22 -0.73
CA ILE A 20 -26.94 -9.00 -1.82
C ILE A 20 -25.62 -8.47 -1.26
N LYS A 21 -25.69 -7.61 -0.25
CA LYS A 21 -24.50 -7.09 0.43
C LYS A 21 -23.77 -8.20 1.19
N GLU A 22 -24.51 -9.07 1.88
CA GLU A 22 -23.93 -10.21 2.62
C GLU A 22 -23.28 -11.23 1.66
N GLU A 23 -23.90 -11.51 0.51
CA GLU A 23 -23.32 -12.36 -0.54
C GLU A 23 -22.01 -11.78 -1.10
N PHE A 24 -21.95 -10.47 -1.37
CA PHE A 24 -20.71 -9.84 -1.84
C PHE A 24 -19.60 -9.88 -0.79
N VAL A 25 -19.95 -9.73 0.49
CA VAL A 25 -19.01 -9.85 1.62
C VAL A 25 -18.43 -11.27 1.69
N GLN A 26 -19.30 -12.28 1.62
CA GLN A 26 -18.89 -13.69 1.63
C GLN A 26 -18.05 -14.06 0.41
N TRP A 27 -18.45 -13.60 -0.77
CA TRP A 27 -17.70 -13.80 -2.01
C TRP A 27 -16.29 -13.19 -1.94
N ALA A 28 -16.16 -11.99 -1.39
CA ALA A 28 -14.87 -11.30 -1.32
C ALA A 28 -13.93 -11.89 -0.26
N THR A 29 -14.49 -12.42 0.84
CA THR A 29 -13.72 -12.97 1.97
C THR A 29 -13.49 -14.48 1.91
N ASP A 30 -14.16 -15.18 0.98
CA ASP A 30 -14.19 -16.64 0.85
C ASP A 30 -14.58 -17.36 2.17
N ASP A 31 -15.35 -16.66 3.01
CA ASP A 31 -15.70 -17.10 4.36
C ASP A 31 -17.18 -16.82 4.65
N ASN A 32 -17.98 -17.88 4.65
CA ASN A 32 -19.45 -17.79 4.74
C ASN A 32 -19.95 -17.22 6.09
N LYS A 33 -19.06 -17.16 7.11
CA LYS A 33 -19.40 -16.62 8.43
C LYS A 33 -19.35 -15.10 8.50
N LYS A 34 -18.63 -14.45 7.58
CA LYS A 34 -18.50 -13.00 7.56
C LYS A 34 -19.66 -12.41 6.77
N ILE A 35 -20.48 -11.62 7.45
CA ILE A 35 -21.66 -10.95 6.88
C ILE A 35 -21.56 -9.42 6.98
N SER A 36 -20.64 -8.91 7.80
CA SER A 36 -20.51 -7.48 8.05
C SER A 36 -19.51 -6.83 7.10
N CYS A 37 -19.81 -5.59 6.70
CA CYS A 37 -18.86 -4.75 5.97
C CYS A 37 -17.66 -4.34 6.83
N ASP A 38 -17.72 -4.56 8.16
CA ASP A 38 -16.62 -4.28 9.07
C ASP A 38 -15.49 -5.31 9.02
N ASP A 39 -15.79 -6.54 8.61
CA ASP A 39 -14.81 -7.62 8.53
C ASP A 39 -13.99 -7.61 7.22
N LEU A 40 -14.25 -6.65 6.33
CA LEU A 40 -13.53 -6.52 5.07
C LEU A 40 -12.21 -5.80 5.23
N SER A 41 -11.19 -6.36 4.58
CA SER A 41 -9.96 -5.66 4.29
C SER A 41 -10.15 -4.64 3.16
N PHE A 42 -9.22 -3.68 3.09
CA PHE A 42 -9.19 -2.66 2.04
C PHE A 42 -9.17 -3.24 0.62
N ASP A 43 -8.47 -4.36 0.42
CA ASP A 43 -8.35 -5.05 -0.87
C ASP A 43 -9.65 -5.76 -1.25
N GLU A 44 -10.25 -6.49 -0.30
CA GLU A 44 -11.53 -7.17 -0.48
C GLU A 44 -12.66 -6.17 -0.78
N ALA A 45 -12.69 -5.04 -0.08
CA ALA A 45 -13.66 -3.97 -0.36
C ALA A 45 -13.46 -3.38 -1.76
N ASN A 46 -12.21 -3.24 -2.23
CA ASN A 46 -11.94 -2.79 -3.58
C ASN A 46 -12.35 -3.83 -4.65
N LYS A 47 -12.22 -5.13 -4.39
CA LYS A 47 -12.71 -6.19 -5.28
C LYS A 47 -14.23 -6.08 -5.47
N ILE A 48 -14.98 -5.88 -4.40
CA ILE A 48 -16.43 -5.66 -4.47
C ILE A 48 -16.75 -4.40 -5.28
N LEU A 49 -16.07 -3.27 -5.00
CA LEU A 49 -16.30 -2.03 -5.74
C LEU A 49 -16.04 -2.18 -7.24
N VAL A 50 -14.98 -2.89 -7.63
CA VAL A 50 -14.69 -3.20 -9.05
C VAL A 50 -15.79 -4.05 -9.66
N HIS A 51 -16.26 -5.08 -8.94
CA HIS A 51 -17.34 -5.95 -9.41
C HIS A 51 -18.66 -5.19 -9.61
N ILE A 52 -18.95 -4.23 -8.73
CA ILE A 52 -20.11 -3.34 -8.81
C ILE A 52 -19.94 -2.27 -9.94
N GLY A 53 -18.76 -2.18 -10.57
CA GLY A 53 -18.47 -1.20 -11.62
C GLY A 53 -18.11 0.19 -11.11
N GLN A 54 -17.80 0.34 -9.82
CA GLN A 54 -17.30 1.58 -9.23
C GLN A 54 -15.78 1.67 -9.34
N LYS A 55 -15.25 2.89 -9.24
CA LYS A 55 -13.80 3.11 -9.22
C LYS A 55 -13.22 2.58 -7.91
N PRO A 56 -12.14 1.78 -7.94
CA PRO A 56 -11.47 1.33 -6.72
C PRO A 56 -10.97 2.53 -5.94
N HIS A 57 -11.16 2.50 -4.62
CA HIS A 57 -10.64 3.53 -3.76
C HIS A 57 -9.13 3.36 -3.68
N LYS A 58 -8.37 4.42 -3.97
CA LYS A 58 -6.92 4.42 -3.79
C LYS A 58 -6.60 4.68 -2.33
N LEU A 59 -5.56 4.02 -1.82
CA LEU A 59 -5.03 4.33 -0.49
C LEU A 59 -4.69 5.82 -0.40
N ALA A 60 -4.92 6.42 0.78
CA ALA A 60 -4.52 7.80 1.02
C ALA A 60 -3.05 7.98 0.64
N PHE A 61 -2.76 8.90 -0.27
CA PHE A 61 -1.42 9.03 -0.83
C PHE A 61 -0.48 9.68 0.19
N ARG A 62 0.40 8.87 0.79
CA ARG A 62 1.39 9.27 1.80
C ARG A 62 2.78 9.49 1.22
N ALA A 63 3.05 8.96 0.03
CA ALA A 63 4.35 8.99 -0.65
C ALA A 63 4.64 10.28 -1.44
N LYS A 64 3.96 11.40 -1.12
CA LYS A 64 4.24 12.68 -1.77
C LYS A 64 5.62 13.17 -1.34
N PHE A 65 6.53 13.33 -2.28
CA PHE A 65 7.88 13.79 -2.01
C PHE A 65 8.09 15.25 -2.43
N ASP A 66 9.01 15.90 -1.73
CA ASP A 66 9.57 17.20 -2.11
C ASP A 66 10.87 17.02 -2.90
N LYS A 67 10.96 17.67 -4.07
CA LYS A 67 12.14 17.65 -4.95
C LYS A 67 13.29 18.52 -4.42
N THR A 68 13.02 19.47 -3.53
CA THR A 68 14.08 20.31 -2.95
C THR A 68 14.85 19.57 -1.86
N ASN A 69 14.17 18.70 -1.11
CA ASN A 69 14.77 17.94 -0.03
C ASN A 69 15.68 16.80 -0.53
N PRO A 70 16.99 16.79 -0.20
CA PRO A 70 17.92 15.75 -0.63
C PRO A 70 17.61 14.37 -0.03
N ARG A 71 17.03 14.30 1.18
CA ARG A 71 16.68 13.03 1.82
C ARG A 71 15.54 12.31 1.10
N HIS A 72 14.58 13.07 0.59
CA HIS A 72 13.52 12.54 -0.27
C HIS A 72 14.05 11.97 -1.58
N LYS A 73 15.05 12.62 -2.19
CA LYS A 73 15.73 12.06 -3.38
C LYS A 73 16.43 10.75 -3.05
N TYR A 74 17.05 10.66 -1.87
CA TYR A 74 17.69 9.44 -1.43
C TYR A 74 16.70 8.28 -1.29
N ILE A 75 15.52 8.52 -0.70
CA ILE A 75 14.43 7.54 -0.63
C ILE A 75 14.03 7.03 -2.02
N LEU A 76 13.90 7.92 -3.01
CA LEU A 76 13.60 7.52 -4.39
C LEU A 76 14.70 6.63 -4.99
N SER A 77 15.97 6.94 -4.70
CA SER A 77 17.08 6.11 -5.16
C SER A 77 17.04 4.69 -4.54
N LEU A 78 16.70 4.58 -3.26
CA LEU A 78 16.53 3.30 -2.57
C LEU A 78 15.37 2.49 -3.17
N CYS A 79 14.26 3.16 -3.53
CA CYS A 79 13.14 2.50 -4.20
C CYS A 79 13.56 1.88 -5.54
N ILE A 80 14.35 2.60 -6.34
CA ILE A 80 14.88 2.11 -7.61
C ILE A 80 15.82 0.91 -7.38
N GLN A 81 16.75 1.01 -6.42
CA GLN A 81 17.67 -0.09 -6.08
C GLN A 81 16.95 -1.37 -5.62
N ARG A 82 15.83 -1.20 -4.91
CA ARG A 82 14.96 -2.31 -4.49
C ARG A 82 14.19 -2.93 -5.67
N GLY A 83 14.08 -2.23 -6.80
CA GLY A 83 13.28 -2.65 -7.96
C GLY A 83 11.83 -2.18 -7.89
N MET A 84 11.51 -1.25 -6.98
CA MET A 84 10.24 -0.53 -6.96
C MET A 84 10.33 0.62 -7.96
N SER A 85 10.49 0.28 -9.24
CA SER A 85 10.67 1.23 -10.32
C SER A 85 9.91 0.79 -11.55
N HIS A 86 9.30 1.75 -12.24
CA HIS A 86 8.66 1.53 -13.54
C HIS A 86 9.45 2.22 -14.66
N ARG A 87 9.41 1.62 -15.85
CA ARG A 87 10.08 2.16 -17.03
C ARG A 87 9.19 3.23 -17.69
N SER A 88 9.57 4.48 -17.54
CA SER A 88 8.98 5.59 -18.29
C SER A 88 9.70 5.75 -19.63
N GLY A 89 8.93 5.86 -20.72
CA GLY A 89 9.49 6.12 -22.05
C GLY A 89 10.28 7.43 -22.16
N LYS A 90 10.06 8.39 -21.25
CA LYS A 90 10.68 9.73 -21.29
C LYS A 90 11.89 9.89 -20.35
N TYR A 91 11.90 9.21 -19.20
CA TYR A 91 12.89 9.43 -18.15
C TYR A 91 13.65 8.16 -17.73
N GLY A 92 13.46 7.04 -18.43
CA GLY A 92 14.08 5.77 -18.09
C GLY A 92 13.41 5.12 -16.87
N TYR A 93 14.20 4.72 -15.87
CA TYR A 93 13.66 4.10 -14.64
C TYR A 93 13.26 5.17 -13.63
N ILE A 94 11.97 5.24 -13.31
CA ILE A 94 11.43 6.12 -12.28
C ILE A 94 10.99 5.27 -11.10
N ALA A 95 11.20 5.76 -9.87
CA ALA A 95 10.66 5.14 -8.67
C ALA A 95 9.12 5.05 -8.74
N ASP A 96 8.58 3.88 -8.42
CA ASP A 96 7.15 3.66 -8.36
C ASP A 96 6.62 4.17 -7.01
N LEU A 97 5.90 5.30 -7.05
CA LEU A 97 5.34 5.93 -5.87
C LEU A 97 4.12 5.18 -5.32
N ASP A 98 3.40 4.43 -6.14
CA ASP A 98 2.25 3.64 -5.69
C ASP A 98 2.76 2.44 -4.88
N ALA A 99 3.80 1.76 -5.36
CA ALA A 99 4.46 0.70 -4.61
C ALA A 99 5.06 1.22 -3.28
N LEU A 100 5.66 2.42 -3.30
CA LEU A 100 6.14 3.06 -2.08
C LEU A 100 4.99 3.35 -1.11
N ASN A 101 3.88 3.88 -1.62
CA ASN A 101 2.70 4.19 -0.83
C ASN A 101 2.12 2.93 -0.17
N GLU A 102 1.99 1.82 -0.90
CA GLU A 102 1.57 0.53 -0.35
C GLU A 102 2.51 0.05 0.78
N TRP A 103 3.83 0.18 0.59
CA TRP A 103 4.78 -0.18 1.62
C TRP A 103 4.63 0.67 2.89
N MET A 104 4.43 1.98 2.74
CA MET A 104 4.20 2.91 3.85
C MET A 104 2.96 2.56 4.67
N HIS A 105 1.93 2.01 4.04
CA HIS A 105 0.72 1.55 4.72
C HIS A 105 0.83 0.14 5.30
N SER A 106 1.89 -0.61 4.98
CA SER A 106 2.12 -1.92 5.56
C SER A 106 2.73 -1.84 6.95
N ASN A 107 2.50 -2.87 7.77
CA ASN A 107 3.10 -3.02 9.11
C ASN A 107 4.64 -3.14 9.09
N LYS A 108 5.25 -3.23 7.90
CA LYS A 108 6.72 -3.26 7.73
C LYS A 108 7.34 -1.86 7.78
N CYS A 109 6.53 -0.81 7.62
CA CYS A 109 7.00 0.56 7.72
C CYS A 109 6.97 1.02 9.19
N PRO A 110 8.11 1.44 9.77
CA PRO A 110 8.18 1.86 11.17
C PRO A 110 7.45 3.18 11.43
N VAL A 111 7.30 4.04 10.40
CA VAL A 111 6.67 5.36 10.52
C VAL A 111 5.41 5.40 9.65
N GLN A 112 4.24 5.46 10.28
CA GLN A 112 2.93 5.47 9.61
C GLN A 112 2.40 6.90 9.34
N LYS A 113 3.29 7.79 8.87
CA LYS A 113 2.98 9.19 8.55
C LYS A 113 3.15 9.48 7.06
N ARG A 114 2.67 10.65 6.61
CA ARG A 114 2.95 11.15 5.25
C ARG A 114 4.40 11.61 5.18
N LEU A 115 5.04 11.39 4.04
CA LEU A 115 6.47 11.72 3.87
C LEU A 115 6.76 13.20 4.14
N MET A 116 5.84 14.09 3.76
CA MET A 116 5.98 15.55 4.00
C MET A 116 5.80 15.97 5.46
N ASP A 117 5.13 15.14 6.27
CA ASP A 117 4.80 15.45 7.67
C ASP A 117 5.77 14.74 8.64
N MET A 118 6.81 14.07 8.14
CA MET A 118 7.81 13.38 8.96
C MET A 118 8.86 14.36 9.47
N ASP A 119 9.20 14.25 10.74
CA ASP A 119 10.35 14.95 11.30
C ASP A 119 11.68 14.33 10.84
N ASN A 120 12.79 15.03 11.04
CA ASN A 120 14.13 14.59 10.65
C ASN A 120 14.55 13.24 11.27
N ASP A 121 14.14 12.97 12.51
CA ASP A 121 14.46 11.70 13.19
C ASP A 121 13.61 10.55 12.65
N GLU A 122 12.34 10.81 12.38
CA GLU A 122 11.41 9.86 11.77
C GLU A 122 11.86 9.50 10.35
N LEU A 123 12.31 10.50 9.60
CA LEU A 123 12.78 10.33 8.24
C LEU A 123 14.10 9.53 8.18
N SER A 124 14.96 9.69 9.19
CA SER A 124 16.19 8.88 9.32
C SER A 124 15.86 7.41 9.62
N THR A 125 14.87 7.17 10.50
CA THR A 125 14.36 5.82 10.80
C THR A 125 13.73 5.17 9.56
N PHE A 126 12.96 5.95 8.80
CA PHE A 126 12.35 5.52 7.55
C PHE A 126 13.39 5.11 6.51
N ILE A 127 14.45 5.91 6.34
CA ILE A 127 15.58 5.61 5.46
C ILE A 127 16.28 4.32 5.92
N GLY A 128 16.60 4.19 7.21
CA GLY A 128 17.28 3.00 7.74
C GLY A 128 16.48 1.71 7.50
N ALA A 129 15.15 1.76 7.60
CA ALA A 129 14.29 0.63 7.27
C ALA A 129 14.35 0.26 5.77
N LEU A 130 14.34 1.26 4.88
CA LEU A 130 14.48 1.04 3.43
C LEU A 130 15.86 0.47 3.07
N GLU A 131 16.91 0.95 3.69
CA GLU A 131 18.27 0.43 3.52
C GLU A 131 18.37 -1.02 3.98
N GLY A 132 17.85 -1.34 5.17
CA GLY A 132 17.83 -2.70 5.71
C GLY A 132 17.09 -3.68 4.80
N MET A 133 15.95 -3.27 4.23
CA MET A 133 15.23 -4.08 3.24
C MET A 133 16.04 -4.26 1.95
N THR A 134 16.72 -3.21 1.48
CA THR A 134 17.53 -3.28 0.26
C THR A 134 18.73 -4.20 0.46
N LEU A 135 19.42 -4.11 1.59
CA LEU A 135 20.52 -5.01 1.98
C LEU A 135 20.05 -6.46 2.09
N SER A 136 18.83 -6.70 2.59
CA SER A 136 18.28 -8.06 2.68
C SER A 136 18.11 -8.72 1.31
N LYS A 137 17.84 -7.94 0.25
CA LYS A 137 17.74 -8.42 -1.13
C LYS A 137 19.08 -8.89 -1.68
N TYR A 138 20.18 -8.26 -1.29
CA TYR A 138 21.54 -8.57 -1.78
C TYR A 138 22.34 -9.51 -0.88
N LYS A 139 21.85 -9.83 0.32
CA LYS A 139 22.45 -10.88 1.15
C LYS A 139 22.33 -12.22 0.45
N LYS A 140 23.46 -12.78 0.01
CA LYS A 140 23.54 -14.16 -0.48
C LYS A 140 22.94 -15.10 0.58
N PRO A 141 22.16 -16.11 0.18
CA PRO A 141 21.70 -17.11 1.13
C PRO A 141 22.92 -17.68 1.84
N LYS A 142 22.91 -17.70 3.17
CA LYS A 142 23.95 -18.37 3.95
C LYS A 142 23.95 -19.82 3.46
N THR A 143 24.98 -20.20 2.71
CA THR A 143 25.19 -21.59 2.32
C THR A 143 25.19 -22.40 3.61
N ALA A 144 24.17 -23.26 3.74
CA ALA A 144 24.12 -24.22 4.83
C ALA A 144 25.43 -25.02 4.76
N LYS A 145 26.30 -24.82 5.75
CA LYS A 145 27.47 -25.68 5.93
C LYS A 145 26.90 -27.09 6.17
N LYS A 146 27.04 -27.95 5.16
CA LYS A 146 26.85 -29.39 5.29
C LYS A 146 27.84 -29.97 6.28
#